data_AF-A0A1H3EC15-F1
#
_entry.id   AF-A0A1H3EC15-F1
#
_cell.length_a   1.000
_cell.length_b   1.000
_cell.length_c   1.000
_cell.angle_alpha   90.00
_cell.angle_beta   90.00
_cell.angle_gamma   90.00
#
_symmetry.space_group_name_H-M   'P 1'
#
loop_
_entity.id
_entity.type
_entity.pdbx_description
1 polymer ?
#
loop_
_entity_poly.entity_id
_entity_poly.type
_entity_poly.pdbx_seq_one_letter_code
_entity_poly.pdbx_strand_id
1 'polypeptide(L)'
;MSHSTPHDLNLPDRAASRRDGLSLATALIIYAEDSWAGVKLEYEAIIARHGQTYQDWTPKAQYLLWENNRYYDQLQITLSDGQELTYFFDITDFYAPQI
;
A
#
# COMPACT_ATOMS: atom_id res chain seq x y z
N MET A 1 -16.03 -32.18 21.98
CA MET A 1 -16.66 -32.55 20.70
C MET A 1 -17.06 -31.27 20.00
N SER A 2 -16.50 -31.06 18.80
CA SER A 2 -16.72 -29.88 17.96
C SER A 2 -18.16 -29.79 17.49
N HIS A 3 -18.70 -28.59 17.44
CA HIS A 3 -19.73 -28.25 16.47
C HIS A 3 -19.23 -27.08 15.62
N SER A 4 -18.91 -27.43 14.38
CA SER A 4 -18.50 -26.55 13.30
C SER A 4 -19.68 -25.69 12.86
N THR A 5 -19.51 -24.37 12.87
CA THR A 5 -20.40 -23.41 12.22
C THR A 5 -20.03 -23.35 10.73
N PRO A 6 -21.00 -23.32 9.80
CA PRO A 6 -20.71 -23.43 8.37
C PRO A 6 -20.04 -22.16 7.85
N HIS A 7 -19.05 -22.36 6.98
CA HIS A 7 -18.35 -21.33 6.23
C HIS A 7 -19.31 -20.44 5.45
N ASP A 8 -19.43 -19.20 5.91
CA ASP A 8 -20.11 -18.12 5.21
C ASP A 8 -19.18 -17.63 4.07
N LEU A 9 -19.32 -18.25 2.89
CA LEU A 9 -18.61 -17.93 1.66
C LEU A 9 -19.28 -16.75 0.94
N ASN A 10 -19.37 -15.55 1.54
CA ASN A 10 -19.70 -14.33 0.77
C ASN A 10 -19.49 -12.99 1.52
N LEU A 11 -18.29 -12.72 2.03
CA LEU A 11 -17.92 -11.36 2.43
C LEU A 11 -16.75 -10.91 1.54
N PRO A 12 -16.89 -9.85 0.72
CA PRO A 12 -15.69 -9.18 0.19
C PRO A 12 -14.88 -8.75 1.42
N ASP A 13 -13.63 -9.18 1.42
CA ASP A 13 -12.71 -9.14 2.56
C ASP A 13 -12.80 -7.80 3.32
N ARG A 14 -13.40 -7.81 4.52
CA ARG A 14 -13.51 -6.63 5.39
C ARG A 14 -12.13 -6.04 5.71
N ALA A 15 -11.04 -6.79 5.55
CA ALA A 15 -9.68 -6.29 5.68
C ALA A 15 -9.29 -5.35 4.53
N ALA A 16 -9.78 -5.56 3.31
CA ALA A 16 -9.52 -4.68 2.16
C ALA A 16 -10.11 -3.28 2.37
N SER A 17 -11.28 -3.16 3.00
CA SER A 17 -11.90 -1.87 3.35
C SER A 17 -11.18 -1.07 4.44
N ARG A 18 -10.12 -1.61 5.06
CA ARG A 18 -9.32 -0.93 6.09
C ARG A 18 -7.89 -0.60 5.64
N ARG A 19 -7.49 -0.94 4.42
CA ARG A 19 -6.15 -0.62 3.90
C ARG A 19 -6.15 0.79 3.31
N ASP A 20 -6.00 1.80 4.15
CA ASP A 20 -5.84 3.19 3.73
C ASP A 20 -4.40 3.53 3.32
N GLY A 21 -3.42 2.70 3.71
CA GLY A 21 -2.00 2.91 3.47
C GLY A 21 -1.33 3.86 4.46
N LEU A 22 -2.02 4.39 5.47
CA LEU A 22 -1.46 5.42 6.37
C LEU A 22 -0.69 4.85 7.57
N SER A 23 -0.56 3.53 7.65
CA SER A 23 0.27 2.81 8.62
C SER A 23 0.74 1.49 8.03
N LEU A 24 1.80 0.88 8.59
CA LEU A 24 2.23 -0.47 8.20
C LEU A 24 1.12 -1.52 8.34
N ALA A 25 0.26 -1.41 9.37
CA ALA A 25 -0.86 -2.33 9.58
C ALA A 25 -1.96 -2.22 8.52
N THR A 26 -2.04 -1.07 7.85
CA THR A 26 -3.03 -0.76 6.82
C THR A 26 -2.39 -0.56 5.44
N ALA A 27 -1.15 -1.04 5.25
CA ALA A 27 -0.40 -0.88 4.02
C ALA A 27 -1.17 -1.38 2.78
N LEU A 28 -1.03 -0.65 1.68
CA LEU A 28 -1.60 -0.99 0.39
C LEU A 28 -0.77 -2.10 -0.26
N ILE A 29 -1.38 -3.21 -0.65
CA ILE A 29 -0.65 -4.28 -1.32
C ILE A 29 -0.50 -3.91 -2.79
N ILE A 30 0.73 -3.97 -3.29
CA ILE A 30 1.06 -3.78 -4.70
C ILE A 30 1.51 -5.12 -5.28
N TYR A 31 0.78 -5.58 -6.29
CA TYR A 31 1.14 -6.75 -7.09
C TYR A 31 1.70 -6.24 -8.42
N ALA A 32 2.95 -6.60 -8.73
CA ALA A 32 3.63 -6.13 -9.93
C ALA A 32 4.63 -7.17 -10.44
N GLU A 33 4.93 -7.13 -11.72
CA GLU A 33 5.89 -8.05 -12.35
C GLU A 33 7.35 -7.68 -12.01
N ASP A 34 7.61 -6.40 -11.78
CA ASP A 34 8.92 -5.86 -11.44
C ASP A 34 8.79 -4.54 -10.65
N SER A 35 9.94 -4.03 -10.20
CA SER A 35 10.00 -2.81 -9.40
C SER A 35 9.53 -1.55 -10.15
N TRP A 36 9.72 -1.47 -11.47
CA TRP A 36 9.28 -0.30 -12.23
C TRP A 36 7.77 -0.26 -12.35
N ALA A 37 7.15 -1.40 -12.65
CA ALA A 37 5.70 -1.56 -12.64
C ALA A 37 5.12 -1.34 -11.22
N GLY A 38 5.81 -1.81 -10.19
CA GLY A 38 5.43 -1.62 -8.79
C GLY A 38 5.36 -0.14 -8.40
N VAL A 39 6.45 0.60 -8.61
CA VAL A 39 6.50 2.04 -8.30
C VAL A 39 5.44 2.82 -9.09
N LYS A 40 5.18 2.45 -10.35
CA LYS A 40 4.09 3.08 -11.12
C LYS A 40 2.73 2.90 -10.45
N LEU A 41 2.43 1.69 -9.96
CA LEU A 41 1.16 1.40 -9.26
C LEU A 41 1.05 2.13 -7.92
N GLU A 42 2.15 2.32 -7.19
CA GLU A 42 2.18 3.11 -5.96
C GLU A 42 1.76 4.56 -6.22
N TYR A 43 2.35 5.19 -7.25
CA TYR A 43 2.02 6.57 -7.62
C TYR A 43 0.59 6.67 -8.17
N GLU A 44 0.12 5.71 -8.95
CA GLU A 44 -1.28 5.65 -9.40
C GLU A 44 -2.26 5.56 -8.21
N ALA A 45 -1.90 4.82 -7.15
CA ALA A 45 -2.68 4.74 -5.93
C ALA A 45 -2.77 6.08 -5.20
N ILE A 46 -1.68 6.88 -5.17
CA ILE A 46 -1.72 8.24 -4.63
C ILE A 46 -2.54 9.17 -5.53
N ILE A 47 -2.38 9.07 -6.86
CA ILE A 47 -3.14 9.88 -7.82
C ILE A 47 -4.64 9.66 -7.67
N ALA A 48 -5.07 8.41 -7.52
CA ALA A 48 -6.48 8.07 -7.31
C ALA A 48 -7.08 8.67 -6.03
N ARG A 49 -6.25 8.99 -5.02
CA ARG A 49 -6.69 9.54 -3.73
C ARG A 49 -6.62 11.06 -3.66
N HIS A 50 -5.57 11.64 -4.24
CA HIS A 50 -5.21 13.04 -4.03
C HIS A 50 -5.15 13.86 -5.30
N GLY A 51 -5.36 13.27 -6.48
CA GLY A 51 -5.28 14.00 -7.75
C GLY A 51 -3.87 14.02 -8.34
N GLN A 52 -3.56 15.03 -9.14
CA GLN A 52 -2.39 15.03 -10.00
C GLN A 52 -1.09 15.38 -9.24
N THR A 53 -0.04 14.60 -9.46
CA THR A 53 1.30 14.88 -8.92
C THR A 53 1.82 16.24 -9.38
N TYR A 54 2.48 16.97 -8.48
CA TYR A 54 2.96 18.34 -8.61
C TYR A 54 1.89 19.43 -8.84
N GLN A 55 0.60 19.08 -8.74
CA GLN A 55 -0.50 20.03 -8.69
C GLN A 55 -1.23 19.94 -7.36
N ASP A 56 -1.71 18.74 -7.02
CA ASP A 56 -2.48 18.49 -5.80
C ASP A 56 -1.63 17.91 -4.68
N TRP A 57 -0.52 17.26 -5.01
CA TRP A 57 0.44 16.72 -4.05
C TRP A 57 1.84 16.59 -4.64
N THR A 58 2.87 16.58 -3.80
CA THR A 58 4.28 16.46 -4.20
C THR A 58 4.99 15.38 -3.38
N PRO A 59 5.74 14.45 -4.00
CA PRO A 59 6.56 13.49 -3.26
C PRO A 59 7.72 14.21 -2.56
N LYS A 60 7.96 13.86 -1.30
CA LYS A 60 9.05 14.38 -0.47
C LYS A 60 10.21 13.40 -0.39
N ALA A 61 9.91 12.14 -0.10
CA ALA A 61 10.89 11.09 0.02
C ALA A 61 10.24 9.72 -0.16
N GLN A 62 11.03 8.75 -0.61
CA GLN A 62 10.64 7.35 -0.68
C GLN A 62 11.74 6.49 -0.06
N TYR A 63 11.34 5.51 0.75
CA TYR A 63 12.26 4.63 1.49
C TYR A 63 11.81 3.18 1.38
N LEU A 64 12.76 2.28 1.20
CA LEU A 64 12.54 0.85 1.39
C LEU A 64 12.66 0.51 2.88
N LEU A 65 11.68 -0.22 3.39
CA LEU A 65 11.64 -0.74 4.75
C LEU A 65 11.54 -2.27 4.72
N TRP A 66 12.18 -2.90 5.70
CA TRP A 66 12.03 -4.33 5.97
C TRP A 66 11.57 -4.52 7.41
N GLU A 67 10.36 -5.05 7.57
CA GLU A 67 9.69 -5.18 8.87
C GLU A 67 8.92 -6.49 8.90
N ASN A 68 9.09 -7.30 9.95
CA ASN A 68 8.40 -8.58 10.13
C ASN A 68 8.48 -9.51 8.90
N ASN A 69 9.66 -9.60 8.28
CA ASN A 69 9.92 -10.43 7.10
C ASN A 69 9.11 -10.04 5.85
N ARG A 70 8.72 -8.76 5.75
CA ARG A 70 8.02 -8.16 4.60
C ARG A 70 8.76 -6.92 4.15
N TYR A 71 8.69 -6.64 2.85
CA TYR A 71 9.26 -5.42 2.27
C TYR A 71 8.15 -4.40 2.07
N TYR A 72 8.41 -3.18 2.48
CA TYR A 72 7.49 -2.06 2.30
C TYR A 72 8.19 -0.88 1.66
N ASP A 73 7.48 -0.19 0.79
CA ASP A 73 7.87 1.14 0.37
C ASP A 73 7.09 2.18 1.17
N GLN A 74 7.83 3.11 1.78
CA GLN A 74 7.30 4.25 2.50
C GLN A 74 7.41 5.50 1.62
N LEU A 75 6.29 6.06 1.19
CA LEU A 75 6.23 7.29 0.40
C LEU A 75 5.70 8.45 1.24
N GLN A 76 6.51 9.47 1.43
CA GLN A 76 6.12 10.73 2.05
C GLN A 76 5.66 11.71 0.98
N ILE A 77 4.50 12.33 1.18
CA ILE A 77 3.94 13.34 0.28
C ILE A 77 3.51 14.59 1.05
N THR A 78 3.46 15.72 0.36
CA THR A 78 2.81 16.94 0.84
C THR A 78 1.66 17.30 -0.08
N LEU A 79 0.46 17.46 0.46
CA LEU A 79 -0.73 17.94 -0.25
C LEU A 79 -0.65 19.45 -0.52
N SER A 80 -1.46 19.95 -1.45
CA SER A 80 -1.48 21.36 -1.86
C SER A 80 -1.91 22.32 -0.74
N ASP A 81 -2.63 21.84 0.26
CA ASP A 81 -2.99 22.57 1.48
C ASP A 81 -1.86 22.59 2.54
N GLY A 82 -0.74 21.90 2.27
CA GLY A 82 0.41 21.79 3.16
C GLY A 82 0.39 20.59 4.11
N GLN A 83 -0.68 19.77 4.12
CA GLN A 83 -0.72 18.56 4.93
C GLN A 83 0.34 17.55 4.46
N GLU A 84 1.07 16.95 5.40
CA GLU A 84 2.01 15.86 5.13
C GLU A 84 1.38 14.51 5.43
N LEU A 85 1.50 13.57 4.50
CA LEU A 85 1.03 12.19 4.64
C LEU A 85 2.16 11.22 4.35
N THR A 86 2.17 10.10 5.07
CA THR A 86 3.07 8.98 4.81
C THR A 86 2.24 7.76 4.42
N TYR A 87 2.51 7.25 3.22
CA TYR A 87 1.92 6.02 2.71
C TYR A 87 2.88 4.86 2.83
N PHE A 88 2.33 3.69 3.14
CA PHE A 88 3.05 2.42 3.20
C PHE A 88 2.44 1.47 2.16
N PHE A 89 3.32 0.92 1.33
CA PHE A 89 3.00 -0.06 0.31
C PHE A 89 3.68 -1.36 0.66
N ASP A 90 2.93 -2.46 0.71
CA ASP A 90 3.49 -3.79 0.84
C ASP A 90 3.90 -4.29 -0.54
N ILE A 91 5.21 -4.35 -0.74
CA ILE A 91 5.85 -4.67 -2.02
C ILE A 91 6.53 -6.03 -2.00
N THR A 92 6.26 -6.83 -0.97
CA THR A 92 6.89 -8.13 -0.73
C THR A 92 6.84 -9.02 -1.97
N ASP A 93 5.73 -8.96 -2.72
CA ASP A 93 5.48 -9.82 -3.88
C ASP A 93 6.48 -9.63 -5.01
N PHE A 94 6.89 -8.38 -5.28
CA PHE A 94 7.77 -8.05 -6.40
C PHE A 94 9.20 -7.70 -5.98
N TYR A 95 9.43 -7.38 -4.71
CA TYR A 95 10.75 -6.98 -4.21
C TYR A 95 11.54 -8.15 -3.61
N ALA A 96 10.87 -9.15 -3.04
CA ALA A 96 11.56 -10.34 -2.56
C ALA A 96 11.87 -11.27 -3.74
N PRO A 97 13.13 -11.70 -3.97
CA PRO A 97 13.39 -12.78 -4.89
C PRO A 97 12.64 -14.03 -4.39
N GLN A 98 11.83 -14.63 -5.26
CA GLN A 98 11.20 -15.93 -5.03
C GLN A 98 12.33 -16.93 -4.73
N ILE A 99 12.47 -17.34 -3.47
CA ILE A 99 13.46 -18.35 -3.04
C ILE A 99 12.89 -19.75 -3.23
#